data_AF-A0A368ND44-F1
#
_entry.id   AF-A0A368ND44-F1
#
_cell.length_a   1.000
_cell.length_b   1.000
_cell.length_c   1.000
_cell.angle_alpha   90.00
_cell.angle_beta   90.00
_cell.angle_gamma   90.00
#
_symmetry.space_group_name_H-M   'P 1'
#
loop_
_entity.id
_entity.type
_entity.pdbx_description
1 polymer ?
#
loop_
_entity_poly.entity_id
_entity_poly.type
_entity_poly.pdbx_seq_one_letter_code
_entity_poly.pdbx_strand_id
1 'polypeptide(L)' 'MDWRDLVTIGLAGVLGMVGGVFGPVGIAAGVVLGAAVGARWGARSDRVTALEDRVTDLESETPADEDA' A
#
# COMPACT_ATOMS: atom_id res chain seq x y z
N MET A 1 -9.99 -11.09 11.86
CA MET A 1 -10.25 -10.27 10.67
C MET A 1 -8.92 -10.08 9.98
N ASP A 2 -8.76 -10.67 8.81
CA ASP A 2 -7.55 -10.53 8.03
C ASP A 2 -7.42 -9.08 7.56
N TRP A 3 -6.18 -8.58 7.41
CA TRP A 3 -5.91 -7.22 6.93
C TRP A 3 -6.66 -6.89 5.64
N ARG A 4 -6.85 -7.91 4.79
CA ARG A 4 -7.60 -7.82 3.53
C ARG A 4 -9.05 -7.41 3.76
N ASP A 5 -9.72 -7.92 4.80
CA ASP A 5 -11.11 -7.59 5.14
C ASP A 5 -11.26 -6.12 5.58
N LEU A 6 -10.30 -5.60 6.34
CA LEU A 6 -10.31 -4.19 6.77
C LEU A 6 -10.17 -3.25 5.57
N VAL A 7 -9.32 -3.61 4.60
CA VAL A 7 -9.14 -2.85 3.37
C VAL A 7 -10.40 -2.90 2.51
N THR A 8 -11.03 -4.06 2.32
CA THR A 8 -12.28 -4.17 1.55
C THR A 8 -13.44 -3.41 2.19
N ILE A 9 -13.60 -3.50 3.51
CA ILE A 9 -14.65 -2.77 4.23
C ILE A 9 -14.43 -1.27 4.15
N GLY A 10 -13.19 -0.80 4.34
CA GLY A 10 -12.84 0.61 4.17
C GLY A 10 -13.11 1.10 2.76
N LEU A 11 -12.74 0.32 1.75
CA LEU A 11 -12.99 0.65 0.34
C LEU A 11 -14.48 0.72 0.01
N ALA A 12 -15.25 -0.26 0.49
CA ALA A 12 -16.70 -0.32 0.28
C ALA A 12 -17.43 0.83 0.99
N GLY A 13 -16.99 1.21 2.19
CA GLY A 13 -17.53 2.37 2.92
C GLY A 13 -17.27 3.70 2.20
N VAL A 14 -16.04 3.88 1.69
CA VAL A 14 -15.67 5.09 0.94
C VAL A 14 -16.37 5.15 -0.42
N LEU A 15 -16.40 4.05 -1.17
CA LEU A 15 -17.12 3.97 -2.46
C LEU A 15 -18.63 4.14 -2.30
N GLY A 16 -19.22 3.57 -1.25
CA GLY A 16 -20.64 3.72 -0.93
C GLY A 16 -21.02 5.15 -0.58
N MET A 17 -20.21 5.86 0.22
CA MET A 17 -20.44 7.28 0.52
C MET A 17 -20.17 8.19 -0.69
N VAL A 18 -19.09 7.98 -1.44
CA VAL A 18 -18.68 8.86 -2.54
C VAL A 18 -19.58 8.68 -3.77
N GLY A 19 -19.98 7.45 -4.08
CA GLY A 19 -20.90 7.15 -5.20
C GLY A 19 -22.33 7.66 -4.97
N GLY A 20 -22.78 7.72 -3.71
CA GLY A 20 -24.09 8.25 -3.35
C GLY A 20 -24.19 9.79 -3.37
N VAL A 21 -23.10 10.50 -3.04
CA VAL A 21 -23.14 11.97 -2.85
C VAL A 21 -22.83 12.77 -4.11
N PHE A 22 -21.98 12.27 -5.02
CA PHE A 22 -21.46 13.06 -6.15
C PHE A 22 -21.93 12.60 -7.54
N GLY A 23 -22.79 11.57 -7.61
CA GLY A 23 -23.29 11.03 -8.87
C GLY A 23 -22.18 10.55 -9.82
N PRO A 24 -22.42 10.48 -11.15
CA PRO A 24 -21.46 9.92 -12.10
C PRO A 24 -20.12 10.67 -12.18
N VAL A 25 -20.10 11.97 -11.87
CA VAL A 25 -18.87 12.78 -11.82
C VAL A 25 -18.01 12.38 -10.61
N GLY A 26 -18.63 12.06 -9.47
CA GLY A 26 -17.95 11.55 -8.29
C GLY A 26 -17.24 10.22 -8.52
N ILE A 27 -17.85 9.33 -9.30
CA ILE A 27 -17.25 8.04 -9.65
C ILE A 27 -15.99 8.27 -10.51
N ALA A 28 -16.08 9.12 -11.53
CA ALA A 28 -14.93 9.42 -12.39
C ALA A 28 -13.78 10.08 -11.61
N ALA A 29 -14.08 11.08 -10.78
CA ALA A 29 -13.09 11.72 -9.92
C ALA A 29 -12.49 10.74 -8.90
N GLY A 30 -13.32 9.87 -8.32
CA GLY A 30 -12.91 8.83 -7.38
C GLY A 30 -11.97 7.79 -8.00
N VAL A 31 -12.23 7.36 -9.25
CA VAL A 31 -11.33 6.44 -9.97
C VAL A 31 -9.98 7.08 -10.25
N VAL A 32 -9.96 8.34 -10.70
CA VAL A 32 -8.70 9.06 -11.00
C VAL A 32 -7.89 9.27 -9.71
N LEU A 33 -8.52 9.74 -8.64
CA LEU A 33 -7.87 9.89 -7.34
C LEU A 33 -7.41 8.54 -6.77
N GLY A 34 -8.23 7.50 -6.88
CA GLY A 34 -7.90 6.14 -6.47
C GLY A 34 -6.68 5.60 -7.22
N ALA A 35 -6.59 5.82 -8.54
CA ALA A 35 -5.45 5.42 -9.35
C ALA A 35 -4.18 6.19 -8.96
N ALA A 36 -4.28 7.50 -8.71
CA ALA A 36 -3.17 8.32 -8.26
C ALA A 36 -2.64 7.89 -6.88
N VAL A 37 -3.54 7.62 -5.94
CA VAL A 37 -3.19 7.10 -4.61
C VAL A 37 -2.58 5.70 -4.72
N GLY A 38 -3.14 4.83 -5.55
CA GLY A 38 -2.61 3.49 -5.83
C GLY A 38 -1.20 3.54 -6.40
N ALA A 39 -0.94 4.39 -7.40
CA ALA A 39 0.39 4.59 -7.98
C ALA A 39 1.39 5.16 -6.96
N ARG A 40 0.95 6.13 -6.13
CA ARG A 40 1.76 6.71 -5.06
C ARG A 40 2.14 5.65 -4.01
N TRP A 41 1.21 4.75 -3.69
CA TRP A 41 1.42 3.70 -2.71
C TRP A 41 2.31 2.58 -3.27
N GLY A 42 2.10 2.16 -4.52
CA GLY A 42 2.99 1.22 -5.22
C GLY A 42 4.44 1.70 -5.22
N ALA A 43 4.67 2.96 -5.62
CA ALA A 43 6.01 3.56 -5.60
C ALA A 43 6.61 3.68 -4.18
N ARG A 44 5.79 3.67 -3.13
CA ARG A 44 6.27 3.65 -1.74
C ARG A 44 6.61 2.23 -1.29
N SER A 45 5.78 1.25 -1.65
CA SER A 45 6.02 -0.17 -1.39
C SER A 45 7.32 -0.63 -2.03
N ASP A 46 7.57 -0.28 -3.30
CA ASP A 46 8.82 -0.64 -3.98
C ASP A 46 10.07 -0.11 -3.25
N ARG A 47 9.99 1.09 -2.69
CA ARG A 47 11.10 1.66 -1.90
C ARG A 47 11.30 0.93 -0.58
N VAL A 48 10.22 0.50 0.06
CA VAL A 48 10.29 -0.26 1.31
C VAL A 48 10.90 -1.62 1.03
N THR A 49 10.45 -2.33 -0.01
CA THR A 49 11.03 -3.62 -0.41
C THR A 49 12.51 -3.49 -0.76
N ALA A 50 12.90 -2.45 -1.51
CA ALA A 50 14.32 -2.21 -1.82
C ALA A 50 15.18 -1.90 -0.57
N LEU A 51 14.57 -1.39 0.51
CA LEU A 51 15.24 -1.18 1.79
C LEU A 51 15.33 -2.49 2.59
N GLU A 52 14.27 -3.29 2.62
CA GLU A 52 14.25 -4.61 3.26
C GLU A 52 15.29 -5.56 2.64
N ASP A 53 15.41 -5.57 1.31
CA ASP A 53 16.44 -6.36 0.61
C ASP A 53 17.85 -5.94 1.04
N ARG A 54 18.12 -4.63 1.14
CA ARG A 54 19.43 -4.12 1.57
C ARG A 54 19.74 -4.45 3.02
N VAL A 55 18.74 -4.39 3.91
CA VAL A 55 18.91 -4.76 5.31
C VAL A 55 19.21 -6.26 5.42
N THR A 56 18.47 -7.09 4.69
CA THR A 56 18.68 -8.54 4.67
C THR A 56 20.07 -8.90 4.16
N ASP A 57 20.55 -8.21 3.12
CA ASP A 57 21.89 -8.37 2.58
C ASP A 57 22.97 -8.00 3.61
N LEU A 58 22.81 -6.86 4.31
CA LEU A 58 23.72 -6.43 5.38
C LEU A 58 23.73 -7.34 6.61
N GLU A 59 22.56 -7.85 7.02
CA GLU A 59 22.45 -8.84 8.10
C GLU A 59 23.09 -10.18 7.71
N SER A 60 23.03 -10.56 6.43
CA SER A 60 23.65 -11.78 5.91
C SER A 60 25.15 -11.63 5.67
N GLU A 61 25.62 -10.43 5.35
CA GLU A 61 27.04 -10.07 5.17
C GLU A 61 27.74 -9.79 6.50
N THR A 62 27.01 -9.68 7.62
CA THR A 62 27.61 -9.76 8.95
C THR A 62 27.92 -11.24 9.23
N PRO A 63 29.16 -11.73 9.04
CA PRO A 63 29.48 -13.07 9.48
C PRO A 63 29.28 -13.12 10.99
N ALA A 64 28.78 -14.26 11.47
CA ALA A 64 28.85 -14.65 12.86
C ALA A 64 30.32 -14.88 13.30
N ASP A 65 31.18 -13.87 13.13
CA ASP A 65 32.57 -13.81 13.57
C ASP A 65 32.67 -13.00 14.88
N GLU A 66 31.73 -13.24 15.79
CA GLU A 66 31.78 -12.74 17.17
C GLU A 66 31.59 -13.90 18.16
N ASP A 67 32.26 -15.03 17.92
CA ASP A 67 32.45 -16.12 18.91
C ASP A 67 33.63 -17.03 18.45
N ALA A 68 34.87 -16.55 18.65
CA ALA A 68 36.10 -17.34 18.51
C ALA A 68 37.02 -17.15 19.73
#